data_AF-A0A7C6D7T9-F1
#
_entry.id   AF-A0A7C6D7T9-F1
#
_cell.length_a   1.000
_cell.length_b   1.000
_cell.length_c   1.000
_cell.angle_alpha   90.00
_cell.angle_beta   90.00
_cell.angle_gamma   90.00
#
_symmetry.space_group_name_H-M   'P 1'
#
loop_
_entity.id
_entity.type
_entity.pdbx_description
1 polymer ?
#
loop_
_entity_poly.entity_id
_entity_poly.type
_entity_poly.pdbx_seq_one_letter_code
_entity_poly.pdbx_strand_id
1 'polypeptide(L)'
;MKEPFIQVGILLSQPGIDFSLSTPYRLNGKEIPPGDYSLVFSEGKILFGKELYDEMMFEPYEVHTDSFILKEVIIGVNFHWERKEDQRFLGGLKFIVEDNGITAINIVSLEDYLTSVISSEMSATSSESLLKAHAVISRSWLLAQVRKDKNINNNRRKSTSQVCTENEIIRWYDREDHVHFDVCADDHCQRYQGITRQSTELVKKAVEETRGKVLVYEEAICDTRFYKCCGGATETFENVWEPIVHPYLQGKADNMDDNFVLPDLTIEEEAEKWIRTSPPAFCNTQDMNVLKQVLNDYDQETADFYRWKVAYSQSELAAIINERSGIDYGEIV
;
A
#
# COMPACT_ATOMS: atom_id res chain seq x y z
N MET A 1 12.59 -13.77 -18.07
CA MET A 1 11.37 -12.93 -18.14
C MET A 1 11.83 -11.48 -18.21
N LYS A 2 11.20 -10.61 -19.02
CA LYS A 2 11.53 -9.18 -18.97
C LYS A 2 10.92 -8.58 -17.70
N GLU A 3 11.61 -7.62 -17.10
CA GLU A 3 11.07 -6.85 -15.98
C GLU A 3 9.74 -6.19 -16.40
N PRO A 4 8.67 -6.33 -15.59
CA PRO A 4 7.40 -5.69 -15.89
C PRO A 4 7.42 -4.21 -15.50
N PHE A 5 6.58 -3.43 -16.19
CA PHE A 5 6.20 -2.10 -15.75
C PHE A 5 4.97 -2.20 -14.85
N ILE A 6 4.94 -1.34 -13.85
CA ILE A 6 3.89 -1.26 -12.84
C ILE A 6 3.19 0.09 -13.01
N GLN A 7 1.86 0.06 -13.04
CA GLN A 7 1.01 1.24 -13.07
C GLN A 7 0.57 1.56 -11.64
N VAL A 8 1.08 2.67 -11.10
CA VAL A 8 0.81 3.10 -9.74
C VAL A 8 -0.11 4.31 -9.75
N GLY A 9 -1.31 4.20 -9.19
CA GLY A 9 -2.22 5.34 -9.02
C GLY A 9 -1.70 6.28 -7.93
N ILE A 10 -1.46 7.56 -8.28
CA ILE A 10 -0.87 8.56 -7.37
C ILE A 10 -1.91 9.57 -6.89
N LEU A 11 -2.63 10.20 -7.82
CA LEU A 11 -3.68 11.17 -7.54
C LEU A 11 -4.96 10.65 -8.18
N LEU A 12 -6.01 10.43 -7.40
CA LEU A 12 -7.25 9.83 -7.90
C LEU A 12 -8.34 10.90 -8.05
N SER A 13 -9.04 10.89 -9.20
CA SER A 13 -10.29 11.65 -9.42
C SER A 13 -10.21 13.15 -9.10
N GLN A 14 -9.15 13.83 -9.53
CA GLN A 14 -8.92 15.25 -9.28
C GLN A 14 -9.56 16.16 -10.34
N PRO A 15 -10.10 17.34 -9.99
CA PRO A 15 -10.68 18.27 -10.96
C PRO A 15 -9.62 18.90 -11.88
N GLY A 16 -8.36 18.94 -11.44
CA GLY A 16 -7.21 19.37 -12.22
C GLY A 16 -5.91 18.91 -11.58
N ILE A 17 -4.87 18.76 -12.40
CA ILE A 17 -3.56 18.29 -11.96
C ILE A 17 -2.46 19.15 -12.58
N ASP A 18 -1.60 19.69 -11.73
CA ASP A 18 -0.38 20.39 -12.12
C ASP A 18 0.81 19.44 -12.01
N PHE A 19 1.70 19.49 -13.01
CA PHE A 19 2.88 18.64 -13.06
C PHE A 19 4.04 19.32 -13.81
N SER A 20 5.26 18.86 -13.54
CA SER A 20 6.47 19.34 -14.20
C SER A 20 7.21 18.19 -14.85
N LEU A 21 7.60 18.32 -16.11
CA LEU A 21 8.52 17.38 -16.76
C LEU A 21 9.96 17.87 -16.53
N SER A 22 10.79 17.05 -15.89
CA SER A 22 12.20 17.40 -15.62
C SER A 22 13.11 17.13 -16.82
N THR A 23 12.70 16.23 -17.70
CA THR A 23 13.35 15.88 -18.97
C THR A 23 12.33 15.92 -20.11
N PRO A 24 12.74 15.85 -21.39
CA PRO A 24 11.80 15.73 -22.50
C PRO A 24 11.04 14.40 -22.43
N TYR A 25 9.75 14.41 -22.79
CA TYR A 25 8.90 13.20 -22.89
C TYR A 25 8.28 13.13 -24.28
N ARG A 26 7.67 11.99 -24.62
CA ARG A 26 6.85 11.84 -25.83
C ARG A 26 5.38 11.72 -25.46
N LEU A 27 4.54 12.47 -26.17
CA LEU A 27 3.09 12.33 -26.15
C LEU A 27 2.61 12.06 -27.57
N ASN A 28 2.00 10.91 -27.82
CA ASN A 28 1.55 10.48 -29.16
C ASN A 28 2.68 10.57 -30.22
N GLY A 29 3.90 10.21 -29.83
CA GLY A 29 5.08 10.25 -30.70
C GLY A 29 5.69 11.65 -30.92
N LYS A 30 5.10 12.72 -30.36
CA LYS A 30 5.65 14.08 -30.41
C LYS A 30 6.41 14.39 -29.14
N GLU A 31 7.56 15.05 -29.27
CA GLU A 31 8.32 15.50 -28.12
C GLU A 31 7.61 16.65 -27.40
N ILE A 32 7.56 16.53 -26.08
CA ILE A 32 7.11 17.55 -25.13
C ILE A 32 8.34 17.98 -24.32
N PRO A 33 8.72 19.27 -24.34
CA PRO A 33 9.91 19.74 -23.67
C PRO A 33 9.76 19.71 -22.14
N PRO A 34 10.87 19.77 -21.38
CA PRO A 34 10.82 20.03 -19.95
C PRO A 34 10.08 21.34 -19.65
N GLY A 35 9.29 21.36 -18.57
CA GLY A 35 8.49 22.53 -18.21
C GLY A 35 7.34 22.19 -17.27
N ASP A 36 6.61 23.21 -16.87
CA ASP A 36 5.41 23.10 -16.03
C ASP A 36 4.16 23.05 -16.90
N TYR A 37 3.24 22.18 -16.52
CA TYR A 37 2.04 21.84 -17.27
C TYR A 37 0.86 21.66 -16.32
N SER A 38 -0.34 21.90 -16.85
CA SER A 38 -1.60 21.78 -16.12
C SER A 38 -2.63 21.05 -16.95
N LEU A 39 -3.44 20.22 -16.29
CA LEU A 39 -4.58 19.51 -16.85
C LEU A 39 -5.84 19.90 -16.08
N VAL A 40 -6.96 20.00 -16.78
CA VAL A 40 -8.25 20.29 -16.17
C VAL A 40 -9.29 19.30 -16.69
N PHE A 41 -10.10 18.76 -15.78
CA PHE A 41 -11.26 17.95 -16.16
C PHE A 41 -12.33 18.86 -16.76
N SER A 42 -12.74 18.58 -18.00
CA SER A 42 -13.77 19.36 -18.68
C SER A 42 -14.58 18.46 -19.62
N GLU A 43 -15.91 18.54 -19.53
CA GLU A 43 -16.83 17.81 -20.42
C GLU A 43 -16.60 16.30 -20.46
N GLY A 44 -16.20 15.69 -19.33
CA GLY A 44 -15.92 14.25 -19.26
C GLY A 44 -14.56 13.84 -19.84
N LYS A 45 -13.70 14.79 -20.19
CA LYS A 45 -12.38 14.58 -20.82
C LYS A 45 -11.28 15.38 -20.11
N ILE A 46 -10.04 15.07 -20.45
CA ILE A 46 -8.85 15.79 -20.00
C ILE A 46 -8.58 16.94 -20.99
N LEU A 47 -8.62 18.18 -20.53
CA LEU A 47 -8.21 19.34 -21.30
C LEU A 47 -6.71 19.61 -21.08
N PHE A 48 -5.92 19.54 -22.15
CA PHE A 48 -4.50 19.89 -22.14
C PHE A 48 -4.20 20.90 -23.25
N GLY A 49 -3.77 22.10 -22.86
CA GLY A 49 -3.59 23.22 -23.79
C GLY A 49 -4.92 23.65 -24.42
N LYS A 50 -5.21 23.17 -25.63
CA LYS A 50 -6.46 23.43 -26.38
C LYS A 50 -7.14 22.17 -26.88
N GLU A 51 -6.61 21.00 -26.55
CA GLU A 51 -7.08 19.70 -27.04
C GLU A 51 -7.70 18.91 -25.89
N LEU A 52 -8.73 18.12 -26.22
CA LEU A 52 -9.42 17.23 -25.30
C LEU A 52 -8.99 15.78 -25.54
N TYR A 53 -8.70 15.06 -24.47
CA TYR A 53 -8.21 13.68 -24.49
C TYR A 53 -9.05 12.79 -23.59
N ASP A 54 -9.24 11.53 -23.99
CA ASP A 54 -9.86 10.50 -23.14
C ASP A 54 -8.82 9.91 -22.17
N GLU A 55 -7.60 9.71 -22.66
CA GLU A 55 -6.41 9.38 -21.87
C GLU A 55 -5.18 10.04 -22.48
N MET A 56 -4.14 10.23 -21.68
CA MET A 56 -2.86 10.76 -22.11
C MET A 56 -1.72 9.94 -21.51
N MET A 57 -0.66 9.70 -22.29
CA MET A 57 0.54 9.03 -21.81
C MET A 57 1.79 9.80 -22.26
N PHE A 58 2.52 10.28 -21.28
CA PHE A 58 3.86 10.84 -21.43
C PHE A 58 4.86 9.70 -21.26
N GLU A 59 5.45 9.29 -22.38
CA GLU A 59 6.48 8.26 -22.43
C GLU A 59 7.86 8.86 -22.19
N PRO A 60 8.67 8.29 -21.28
CA PRO A 60 10.06 8.71 -21.12
C PRO A 60 10.89 8.25 -22.32
N TYR A 61 12.02 8.91 -22.56
CA TYR A 61 13.06 8.41 -23.45
C TYR A 61 13.92 7.35 -22.74
N GLU A 62 14.28 7.62 -21.48
CA GLU A 62 15.12 6.78 -20.62
C GLU A 62 14.39 6.46 -19.31
N VAL A 63 13.81 5.26 -19.24
CA VAL A 63 12.91 4.80 -18.16
C VAL A 63 13.46 4.99 -16.74
N HIS A 64 14.76 4.73 -16.54
CA HIS A 64 15.38 4.70 -15.20
C HIS A 64 15.94 6.06 -14.74
N THR A 65 15.89 7.09 -15.59
CA THR A 65 16.50 8.39 -15.29
C THR A 65 15.59 9.57 -15.57
N ASP A 66 14.72 9.46 -16.57
CA ASP A 66 13.72 10.48 -16.83
C ASP A 66 12.74 10.57 -15.67
N SER A 67 12.43 11.82 -15.30
CA SER A 67 11.59 12.08 -14.14
C SER A 67 10.62 13.22 -14.37
N PHE A 68 9.53 13.18 -13.63
CA PHE A 68 8.52 14.22 -13.58
C PHE A 68 8.16 14.50 -12.11
N ILE A 69 7.49 15.62 -11.88
CA ILE A 69 7.02 16.04 -10.57
C ILE A 69 5.50 16.19 -10.65
N LEU A 70 4.76 15.54 -9.77
CA LEU A 70 3.35 15.86 -9.54
C LEU A 70 3.27 16.87 -8.40
N LYS A 71 2.47 17.91 -8.59
CA LYS A 71 2.27 18.97 -7.60
C LYS A 71 1.17 18.59 -6.62
N GLU A 72 1.31 19.07 -5.39
CA GLU A 72 0.29 18.92 -4.34
C GLU A 72 -0.20 17.48 -4.12
N VAL A 73 0.68 16.49 -4.21
CA VAL A 73 0.34 15.09 -3.94
C VAL A 73 -0.07 14.94 -2.49
N ILE A 74 -1.26 14.38 -2.26
CA ILE A 74 -1.79 14.13 -0.91
C ILE A 74 -1.04 12.94 -0.31
N ILE A 75 -0.51 13.12 0.90
CA ILE A 75 0.20 12.11 1.68
C ILE A 75 -0.58 11.86 2.96
N GLY A 76 -0.81 10.58 3.29
CA GLY A 76 -1.58 10.19 4.46
C GLY A 76 -3.07 10.43 4.26
N VAL A 77 -3.62 10.00 3.13
CA VAL A 77 -5.03 10.23 2.79
C VAL A 77 -5.92 9.63 3.89
N ASN A 78 -6.85 10.43 4.41
CA ASN A 78 -7.73 10.05 5.54
C ASN A 78 -7.04 9.84 6.90
N PHE A 79 -5.77 10.21 7.05
CA PHE A 79 -5.08 10.26 8.34
C PHE A 79 -5.11 11.67 8.95
N HIS A 80 -4.96 11.74 10.27
CA HIS A 80 -4.97 13.01 11.01
C HIS A 80 -3.80 13.96 10.70
N TRP A 81 -2.79 13.48 9.96
CA TRP A 81 -1.59 14.23 9.55
C TRP A 81 -1.52 14.47 8.03
N GLU A 82 -2.65 14.31 7.32
CA GLU A 82 -2.74 14.51 5.87
C GLU A 82 -2.12 15.84 5.42
N ARG A 83 -1.28 15.80 4.39
CA ARG A 83 -0.62 16.99 3.82
C ARG A 83 -0.40 16.86 2.32
N LYS A 84 -0.21 18.01 1.66
CA LYS A 84 0.11 18.10 0.24
C LYS A 84 1.59 18.43 0.03
N GLU A 85 2.29 17.65 -0.77
CA GLU A 85 3.69 17.91 -1.13
C GLU A 85 3.97 17.60 -2.60
N ASP A 86 4.92 18.32 -3.20
CA ASP A 86 5.43 18.00 -4.52
C ASP A 86 6.26 16.71 -4.47
N GLN A 87 5.89 15.72 -5.28
CA GLN A 87 6.62 14.44 -5.35
C GLN A 87 7.20 14.22 -6.74
N ARG A 88 8.43 13.70 -6.77
CA ARG A 88 9.15 13.39 -8.01
C ARG A 88 9.10 11.89 -8.28
N PHE A 89 8.85 11.49 -9.52
CA PHE A 89 8.72 10.11 -9.94
C PHE A 89 9.62 9.80 -11.14
N LEU A 90 10.03 8.54 -11.29
CA LEU A 90 10.73 8.03 -12.47
C LEU A 90 9.75 7.38 -13.45
N GLY A 91 10.17 7.24 -14.70
CA GLY A 91 9.41 6.50 -15.71
C GLY A 91 8.32 7.34 -16.36
N GLY A 92 7.25 6.69 -16.82
CA GLY A 92 6.16 7.33 -17.54
C GLY A 92 5.09 7.94 -16.64
N LEU A 93 4.32 8.85 -17.23
CA LEU A 93 3.17 9.50 -16.58
C LEU A 93 1.95 9.34 -17.47
N LYS A 94 0.92 8.69 -16.94
CA LYS A 94 -0.36 8.48 -17.61
C LYS A 94 -1.47 9.24 -16.88
N PHE A 95 -2.41 9.78 -17.63
CA PHE A 95 -3.63 10.39 -17.11
C PHE A 95 -4.85 9.73 -17.73
N ILE A 96 -5.84 9.43 -16.90
CA ILE A 96 -7.14 8.88 -17.31
C ILE A 96 -8.28 9.67 -16.65
N VAL A 97 -9.50 9.49 -17.16
CA VAL A 97 -10.72 10.02 -16.53
C VAL A 97 -11.40 8.92 -15.72
N GLU A 98 -11.62 9.17 -14.43
CA GLU A 98 -12.36 8.31 -13.49
C GLU A 98 -13.19 9.17 -12.54
N ASP A 99 -14.37 8.69 -12.13
CA ASP A 99 -15.26 9.34 -11.14
C ASP A 99 -15.45 10.87 -11.31
N ASN A 100 -15.61 11.33 -12.55
CA ASN A 100 -15.72 12.76 -12.91
C ASN A 100 -14.49 13.61 -12.54
N GLY A 101 -13.31 13.02 -12.55
CA GLY A 101 -12.03 13.69 -12.38
C GLY A 101 -10.92 13.04 -13.20
N ILE A 102 -9.70 13.56 -13.04
CA ILE A 102 -8.48 13.07 -13.65
C ILE A 102 -7.72 12.24 -12.62
N THR A 103 -7.34 11.02 -13.00
CA THR A 103 -6.42 10.18 -12.22
C THR A 103 -5.03 10.23 -12.85
N ALA A 104 -4.00 10.54 -12.05
CA ALA A 104 -2.60 10.44 -12.45
C ALA A 104 -2.01 9.09 -12.05
N ILE A 105 -1.40 8.41 -13.02
CA ILE A 105 -0.81 7.09 -12.90
C ILE A 105 0.66 7.17 -13.28
N ASN A 106 1.54 6.72 -12.40
CA ASN A 106 2.95 6.56 -12.72
C ASN A 106 3.21 5.17 -13.32
N ILE A 107 3.91 5.12 -14.45
CA ILE A 107 4.35 3.89 -15.12
C ILE A 107 5.84 3.71 -14.83
N VAL A 108 6.18 2.80 -13.93
CA VAL A 108 7.54 2.65 -13.40
C VAL A 108 8.04 1.22 -13.54
N SER A 109 9.35 1.02 -13.63
CA SER A 109 9.93 -0.32 -13.61
C SER A 109 9.72 -0.95 -12.23
N LEU A 110 9.54 -2.28 -12.17
CA LEU A 110 9.33 -3.00 -10.92
C LEU A 110 10.44 -2.73 -9.90
N GLU A 111 11.70 -2.72 -10.31
CA GLU A 111 12.83 -2.58 -9.37
C GLU A 111 13.00 -1.13 -8.90
N ASP A 112 12.67 -0.13 -9.73
CA ASP A 112 12.61 1.28 -9.29
C ASP A 112 11.45 1.52 -8.31
N TYR A 113 10.30 0.89 -8.55
CA TYR A 113 9.16 0.90 -7.63
C TYR A 113 9.56 0.35 -6.26
N LEU A 114 10.19 -0.82 -6.22
CA LEU A 114 10.62 -1.46 -4.96
C LEU A 114 11.64 -0.63 -4.19
N THR A 115 12.53 0.06 -4.88
CA THR A 115 13.50 0.97 -4.25
C THR A 115 12.81 2.08 -3.46
N SER A 116 11.70 2.62 -4.00
CA SER A 116 10.86 3.60 -3.30
C SER A 116 10.12 2.96 -2.13
N VAL A 117 9.39 1.85 -2.39
CA VAL A 117 8.57 1.16 -1.38
C VAL A 117 9.38 0.77 -0.15
N ILE A 118 10.55 0.14 -0.33
CA ILE A 118 11.38 -0.28 0.80
C ILE A 118 11.85 0.91 1.63
N SER A 119 12.13 2.05 0.98
CA SER A 119 12.58 3.26 1.67
C SER A 119 11.44 4.00 2.37
N SER A 120 10.19 3.75 1.97
CA SER A 120 9.00 4.40 2.50
C SER A 120 8.31 3.60 3.60
N GLU A 121 8.31 2.26 3.50
CA GLU A 121 7.70 1.35 4.47
C GLU A 121 8.57 1.11 5.71
N MET A 122 9.90 1.12 5.55
CA MET A 122 10.84 0.89 6.64
C MET A 122 12.04 1.82 6.54
N SER A 123 12.78 1.94 7.64
CA SER A 123 14.01 2.73 7.66
C SER A 123 15.01 2.19 6.64
N ALA A 124 15.43 3.05 5.71
CA ALA A 124 16.45 2.75 4.70
C ALA A 124 17.86 2.46 5.28
N THR A 125 18.01 2.59 6.61
CA THR A 125 19.21 2.24 7.38
C THR A 125 19.08 0.90 8.14
N SER A 126 18.00 0.17 7.87
CA SER A 126 17.76 -1.19 8.34
C SER A 126 18.90 -2.15 8.00
N SER A 127 18.93 -3.31 8.68
CA SER A 127 19.88 -4.37 8.37
C SER A 127 19.76 -4.83 6.91
N GLU A 128 20.88 -5.18 6.28
CA GLU A 128 20.89 -5.63 4.88
C GLU A 128 20.00 -6.86 4.66
N SER A 129 19.97 -7.79 5.62
CA SER A 129 19.10 -8.97 5.56
C SER A 129 17.61 -8.59 5.59
N LEU A 130 17.22 -7.62 6.41
CA LEU A 130 15.84 -7.14 6.47
C LEU A 130 15.46 -6.43 5.16
N LEU A 131 16.33 -5.56 4.63
CA LEU A 131 16.08 -4.88 3.35
C LEU A 131 15.92 -5.87 2.20
N LYS A 132 16.75 -6.93 2.16
CA LYS A 132 16.65 -8.01 1.18
C LYS A 132 15.36 -8.81 1.32
N ALA A 133 14.99 -9.17 2.55
CA ALA A 133 13.72 -9.84 2.81
C ALA A 133 12.54 -8.97 2.38
N HIS A 134 12.57 -7.68 2.71
CA HIS A 134 11.54 -6.72 2.34
C HIS A 134 11.39 -6.55 0.83
N ALA A 135 12.51 -6.52 0.10
CA ALA A 135 12.50 -6.48 -1.36
C ALA A 135 11.82 -7.74 -1.95
N VAL A 136 12.14 -8.92 -1.42
CA VAL A 136 11.57 -10.19 -1.91
C VAL A 136 10.08 -10.28 -1.59
N ILE A 137 9.63 -9.93 -0.39
CA ILE A 137 8.20 -9.96 -0.03
C ILE A 137 7.42 -8.88 -0.80
N SER A 138 7.92 -7.65 -0.90
CA SER A 138 7.22 -6.58 -1.66
C SER A 138 7.06 -6.97 -3.12
N ARG A 139 8.11 -7.52 -3.73
CA ARG A 139 8.06 -8.03 -5.12
C ARG A 139 7.06 -9.17 -5.28
N SER A 140 7.04 -10.11 -4.34
CA SER A 140 6.16 -11.28 -4.40
C SER A 140 4.70 -10.86 -4.28
N TRP A 141 4.39 -10.02 -3.29
CA TRP A 141 3.04 -9.48 -3.08
C TRP A 141 2.55 -8.73 -4.32
N LEU A 142 3.33 -7.78 -4.84
CA LEU A 142 2.94 -7.00 -6.02
C LEU A 142 2.66 -7.89 -7.23
N LEU A 143 3.54 -8.86 -7.51
CA LEU A 143 3.36 -9.78 -8.64
C LEU A 143 2.18 -10.75 -8.42
N ALA A 144 1.89 -11.11 -7.17
CA ALA A 144 0.70 -11.89 -6.82
C ALA A 144 -0.58 -11.10 -7.11
N GLN A 145 -0.66 -9.82 -6.71
CA GLN A 145 -1.83 -8.96 -6.99
C GLN A 145 -2.03 -8.75 -8.49
N VAL A 146 -0.98 -8.33 -9.22
CA VAL A 146 -1.04 -8.15 -10.69
C VAL A 146 -1.51 -9.42 -11.42
N ARG A 147 -1.16 -10.61 -10.90
CA ARG A 147 -1.61 -11.89 -11.48
C ARG A 147 -3.05 -12.21 -11.11
N LYS A 148 -3.49 -11.91 -9.89
CA LYS A 148 -4.86 -12.07 -9.41
C LYS A 148 -5.82 -11.25 -10.26
N ASP A 149 -5.50 -9.98 -10.53
CA ASP A 149 -6.34 -9.07 -11.33
C ASP A 149 -6.53 -9.56 -12.77
N LYS A 150 -5.45 -10.02 -13.40
CA LYS A 150 -5.51 -10.62 -14.75
C LYS A 150 -6.41 -11.85 -14.80
N ASN A 151 -6.41 -12.67 -13.75
CA ASN A 151 -7.28 -13.84 -13.66
C ASN A 151 -8.75 -13.46 -13.42
N ILE A 152 -9.03 -12.45 -12.60
CA ILE A 152 -10.39 -11.95 -12.32
C ILE A 152 -11.00 -11.35 -13.59
N ASN A 153 -10.25 -10.47 -14.28
CA ASN A 153 -10.69 -9.83 -15.52
C ASN A 153 -11.01 -10.84 -16.62
N ASN A 154 -10.26 -11.94 -16.70
CA ASN A 154 -10.52 -13.03 -17.65
C ASN A 154 -11.76 -13.87 -17.29
N ASN A 155 -12.12 -13.99 -16.01
CA ASN A 155 -13.15 -14.92 -15.55
C ASN A 155 -14.53 -14.30 -15.26
N ARG A 156 -14.73 -12.98 -15.40
CA ARG A 156 -16.03 -12.27 -15.22
C ARG A 156 -16.84 -12.68 -13.98
N ARG A 157 -16.22 -13.25 -12.95
CA ARG A 157 -16.86 -13.47 -11.64
C ARG A 157 -16.56 -12.25 -10.80
N LYS A 158 -17.56 -11.37 -10.64
CA LYS A 158 -17.52 -10.35 -9.59
C LYS A 158 -17.44 -11.08 -8.26
N SER A 159 -16.24 -11.10 -7.68
CA SER A 159 -16.06 -11.53 -6.30
C SER A 159 -16.81 -10.55 -5.42
N THR A 160 -17.79 -11.01 -4.65
CA THR A 160 -18.52 -10.13 -3.72
C THR A 160 -17.62 -9.82 -2.54
N SER A 161 -17.19 -8.56 -2.40
CA SER A 161 -16.44 -8.05 -1.24
C SER A 161 -17.29 -7.95 0.03
N GLN A 162 -18.60 -8.20 -0.08
CA GLN A 162 -19.52 -8.14 1.03
C GLN A 162 -20.55 -9.28 0.95
N VAL A 163 -20.81 -9.92 2.08
CA VAL A 163 -21.96 -10.80 2.31
C VAL A 163 -22.86 -10.09 3.31
N CYS A 164 -24.14 -9.93 2.96
CA CYS A 164 -25.13 -9.29 3.81
C CYS A 164 -26.30 -10.27 4.01
N THR A 165 -26.59 -10.59 5.26
CA THR A 165 -27.79 -11.32 5.68
C THR A 165 -28.66 -10.40 6.53
N GLU A 166 -29.85 -10.85 6.95
CA GLU A 166 -30.73 -10.03 7.81
C GLU A 166 -30.08 -9.61 9.14
N ASN A 167 -29.12 -10.40 9.65
CA ASN A 167 -28.52 -10.21 10.97
C ASN A 167 -27.00 -9.99 10.94
N GLU A 168 -26.37 -10.04 9.76
CA GLU A 168 -24.90 -10.06 9.64
C GLU A 168 -24.43 -9.37 8.37
N ILE A 169 -23.38 -8.55 8.50
CA ILE A 169 -22.66 -7.96 7.38
C ILE A 169 -21.20 -8.37 7.52
N ILE A 170 -20.70 -9.16 6.57
CA ILE A 170 -19.28 -9.47 6.44
C ILE A 170 -18.75 -8.67 5.25
N ARG A 171 -17.74 -7.83 5.46
CA ARG A 171 -17.10 -7.06 4.40
C ARG A 171 -15.59 -7.22 4.46
N TRP A 172 -15.00 -7.51 3.30
CA TRP A 172 -13.56 -7.54 3.09
C TRP A 172 -13.16 -6.28 2.32
N TYR A 173 -12.33 -5.45 2.95
CA TYR A 173 -11.97 -4.12 2.44
C TYR A 173 -10.81 -4.12 1.43
N ASP A 174 -10.19 -5.28 1.20
CA ASP A 174 -9.01 -5.47 0.32
C ASP A 174 -9.38 -6.02 -1.06
N ARG A 175 -10.62 -5.75 -1.52
CA ARG A 175 -11.18 -6.27 -2.77
C ARG A 175 -11.80 -5.19 -3.65
N GLU A 176 -11.73 -3.93 -3.24
CA GLU A 176 -12.18 -2.79 -4.06
C GLU A 176 -11.01 -2.31 -4.93
N ASP A 177 -10.36 -3.30 -5.56
CA ASP A 177 -9.13 -3.13 -6.31
C ASP A 177 -9.31 -2.17 -7.49
N HIS A 178 -8.24 -1.43 -7.70
CA HIS A 178 -8.10 -0.45 -8.76
C HIS A 178 -8.43 -1.07 -10.12
N VAL A 179 -9.39 -0.47 -10.84
CA VAL A 179 -9.84 -1.03 -12.12
C VAL A 179 -8.84 -0.75 -13.25
N HIS A 180 -8.13 0.38 -13.16
CA HIS A 180 -7.38 0.95 -14.27
C HIS A 180 -5.86 1.02 -14.06
N PHE A 181 -5.36 0.59 -12.90
CA PHE A 181 -3.94 0.55 -12.55
C PHE A 181 -3.65 -0.63 -11.62
N ASP A 182 -2.37 -1.00 -11.45
CA ASP A 182 -1.97 -2.23 -10.76
C ASP A 182 -2.01 -2.08 -9.23
N VAL A 183 -1.59 -0.93 -8.68
CA VAL A 183 -1.55 -0.64 -7.23
C VAL A 183 -1.69 0.86 -6.95
N CYS A 184 -2.17 1.26 -5.78
CA CYS A 184 -2.08 2.66 -5.33
C CYS A 184 -0.79 2.95 -4.57
N ALA A 185 -0.46 4.24 -4.46
CA ALA A 185 0.69 4.75 -3.71
C ALA A 185 0.51 4.85 -2.18
N ASP A 186 -0.67 4.47 -1.66
CA ASP A 186 -1.06 4.61 -0.26
C ASP A 186 -1.00 3.29 0.52
N ASP A 187 -1.25 3.35 1.83
CA ASP A 187 -1.22 2.23 2.79
C ASP A 187 -2.16 1.06 2.43
N HIS A 188 -3.13 1.28 1.52
CA HIS A 188 -3.97 0.22 0.97
C HIS A 188 -3.17 -0.83 0.19
N CYS A 189 -2.10 -0.45 -0.52
CA CYS A 189 -1.26 -1.36 -1.29
C CYS A 189 0.15 -1.45 -0.71
N GLN A 190 1.02 -0.56 -1.16
CA GLN A 190 2.33 -0.31 -0.55
C GLN A 190 2.63 1.17 -0.69
N ARG A 191 3.26 1.72 0.34
CA ARG A 191 3.63 3.14 0.39
C ARG A 191 4.68 3.44 -0.68
N TYR A 192 4.26 4.12 -1.74
CA TYR A 192 5.11 4.51 -2.86
C TYR A 192 5.17 6.04 -2.97
N GLN A 193 6.36 6.61 -2.85
CA GLN A 193 6.54 8.08 -2.83
C GLN A 193 7.48 8.58 -3.92
N GLY A 194 7.66 7.79 -4.98
CA GLY A 194 8.57 8.12 -6.08
C GLY A 194 10.04 8.12 -5.67
N ILE A 195 10.81 9.10 -6.14
CA ILE A 195 12.21 9.31 -5.79
C ILE A 195 12.27 9.92 -4.39
N THR A 196 12.44 9.07 -3.39
CA THR A 196 12.50 9.50 -2.00
C THR A 196 13.89 10.03 -1.64
N ARG A 197 13.94 11.04 -0.76
CA ARG A 197 15.20 11.51 -0.15
C ARG A 197 15.82 10.46 0.77
N GLN A 198 15.04 9.46 1.17
CA GLN A 198 15.41 8.41 2.11
C GLN A 198 16.06 7.19 1.41
N SER A 199 16.00 7.08 0.07
CA SER A 199 16.64 5.98 -0.63
C SER A 199 18.16 6.02 -0.47
N THR A 200 18.73 4.97 0.14
CA THR A 200 20.16 4.80 0.34
C THR A 200 20.75 3.86 -0.72
N GLU A 201 22.06 3.94 -0.95
CA GLU A 201 22.76 2.96 -1.79
C GLU A 201 22.62 1.52 -1.25
N LEU A 202 22.38 1.35 0.06
CA LEU A 202 22.13 0.05 0.67
C LEU A 202 20.79 -0.54 0.19
N VAL A 203 19.73 0.28 0.09
CA VAL A 203 18.43 -0.17 -0.45
C VAL A 203 18.58 -0.60 -1.91
N LYS A 204 19.21 0.24 -2.75
CA LYS A 204 19.44 -0.09 -4.16
C LYS A 204 20.23 -1.40 -4.32
N LYS A 205 21.27 -1.58 -3.52
CA LYS A 205 22.06 -2.82 -3.48
C LYS A 205 21.20 -4.01 -3.07
N ALA A 206 20.37 -3.88 -2.03
CA ALA A 206 19.50 -4.97 -1.57
C ALA A 206 18.46 -5.39 -2.63
N VAL A 207 17.87 -4.41 -3.32
CA VAL A 207 16.95 -4.64 -4.45
C VAL A 207 17.66 -5.38 -5.58
N GLU A 208 18.83 -4.89 -6.01
CA GLU A 208 19.59 -5.49 -7.11
C GLU A 208 20.08 -6.90 -6.78
N GLU A 209 20.61 -7.15 -5.57
CA GLU A 209 21.05 -8.49 -5.15
C GLU A 209 19.90 -9.49 -4.96
N THR A 210 18.66 -8.99 -4.90
CA THR A 210 17.43 -9.80 -4.85
C THR A 210 16.58 -9.68 -6.11
N ARG A 211 17.12 -9.09 -7.19
CA ARG A 211 16.40 -8.86 -8.43
C ARG A 211 15.76 -10.14 -8.95
N GLY A 212 14.45 -10.08 -9.20
CA GLY A 212 13.67 -11.21 -9.69
C GLY A 212 13.50 -12.39 -8.72
N LYS A 213 13.94 -12.29 -7.45
CA LYS A 213 13.63 -13.29 -6.42
C LYS A 213 12.24 -13.04 -5.86
N VAL A 214 11.46 -14.11 -5.78
CA VAL A 214 10.09 -14.14 -5.26
C VAL A 214 9.89 -15.38 -4.39
N LEU A 215 8.92 -15.35 -3.48
CA LEU A 215 8.47 -16.50 -2.73
C LEU A 215 7.41 -17.27 -3.52
N VAL A 216 7.55 -18.60 -3.56
CA VAL A 216 6.69 -19.50 -4.35
C VAL A 216 6.25 -20.67 -3.47
N TYR A 217 4.98 -21.02 -3.57
CA TYR A 217 4.39 -22.22 -3.00
C TYR A 217 3.57 -22.93 -4.07
N GLU A 218 3.80 -24.24 -4.26
CA GLU A 218 3.11 -25.06 -5.27
C GLU A 218 3.02 -24.38 -6.66
N GLU A 219 4.15 -23.85 -7.13
CA GLU A 219 4.33 -23.18 -8.44
C GLU A 219 3.62 -21.82 -8.61
N ALA A 220 2.94 -21.32 -7.58
CA ALA A 220 2.35 -19.99 -7.54
C ALA A 220 3.20 -19.01 -6.72
N ILE A 221 3.31 -17.76 -7.19
CA ILE A 221 3.90 -16.69 -6.38
C ILE A 221 3.00 -16.48 -5.15
N CYS A 222 3.60 -16.48 -3.96
CA CYS A 222 2.87 -16.31 -2.72
C CYS A 222 2.31 -14.89 -2.60
N ASP A 223 1.12 -14.78 -2.02
CA ASP A 223 0.72 -13.54 -1.37
C ASP A 223 1.59 -13.37 -0.11
N THR A 224 2.30 -12.24 -0.02
CA THR A 224 3.26 -11.99 1.07
C THR A 224 3.00 -10.63 1.71
N ARG A 225 1.74 -10.41 2.10
CA ARG A 225 1.39 -9.26 2.97
C ARG A 225 2.26 -9.25 4.22
N PHE A 226 2.59 -8.05 4.67
CA PHE A 226 3.36 -7.78 5.88
C PHE A 226 2.70 -6.63 6.64
N TYR A 227 3.09 -6.46 7.89
CA TYR A 227 2.59 -5.39 8.75
C TYR A 227 3.61 -5.09 9.85
N LYS A 228 3.49 -3.91 10.47
CA LYS A 228 4.44 -3.38 11.45
C LYS A 228 4.44 -4.13 12.80
N CYS A 229 3.27 -4.46 13.33
CA CYS A 229 3.10 -5.04 14.66
C CYS A 229 2.00 -6.11 14.64
N CYS A 230 2.33 -7.36 15.00
CA CYS A 230 1.36 -8.46 15.04
C CYS A 230 0.55 -8.52 16.35
N GLY A 231 0.94 -7.76 17.38
CA GLY A 231 0.34 -7.90 18.70
C GLY A 231 0.62 -9.25 19.37
N GLY A 232 1.71 -9.92 19.01
CA GLY A 232 2.21 -11.15 19.62
C GLY A 232 1.98 -12.44 18.83
N ALA A 233 1.15 -12.40 17.79
CA ALA A 233 0.90 -13.54 16.92
C ALA A 233 0.55 -13.08 15.51
N THR A 234 1.09 -13.74 14.48
CA THR A 234 0.59 -13.55 13.12
C THR A 234 -0.82 -14.13 12.99
N GLU A 235 -1.58 -13.63 12.03
CA GLU A 235 -2.95 -14.09 11.79
C GLU A 235 -3.02 -14.97 10.53
N THR A 236 -4.02 -15.83 10.50
CA THR A 236 -4.33 -16.70 9.37
C THR A 236 -5.08 -15.90 8.29
N PHE A 237 -4.73 -16.11 7.01
CA PHE A 237 -5.28 -15.29 5.91
C PHE A 237 -6.81 -15.24 5.89
N GLU A 238 -7.46 -16.38 6.14
CA GLU A 238 -8.92 -16.51 6.06
C GLU A 238 -9.72 -15.73 7.09
N ASN A 239 -9.07 -15.36 8.19
CA ASN A 239 -9.71 -14.56 9.24
C ASN A 239 -9.73 -13.07 8.89
N VAL A 240 -8.84 -12.61 7.99
CA VAL A 240 -8.65 -11.19 7.71
C VAL A 240 -9.13 -10.81 6.31
N TRP A 241 -8.82 -11.65 5.31
CA TRP A 241 -8.86 -11.20 3.92
C TRP A 241 -9.94 -11.89 3.09
N GLU A 242 -9.94 -13.22 3.01
CA GLU A 242 -10.93 -13.98 2.24
C GLU A 242 -11.05 -15.39 2.80
N PRO A 243 -12.22 -16.07 2.74
CA PRO A 243 -12.41 -17.42 3.26
C PRO A 243 -11.73 -18.49 2.38
N ILE A 244 -10.42 -18.37 2.17
CA ILE A 244 -9.54 -19.20 1.38
C ILE A 244 -8.31 -19.47 2.24
N VAL A 245 -8.02 -20.75 2.46
CA VAL A 245 -6.87 -21.16 3.26
C VAL A 245 -5.61 -21.06 2.40
N HIS A 246 -4.61 -20.35 2.92
CA HIS A 246 -3.27 -20.29 2.36
C HIS A 246 -2.30 -21.01 3.31
N PRO A 247 -1.76 -22.20 2.96
CA PRO A 247 -0.90 -22.99 3.86
C PRO A 247 0.36 -22.26 4.37
N TYR A 248 0.79 -21.22 3.65
CA TYR A 248 1.96 -20.40 3.98
C TYR A 248 1.61 -19.10 4.75
N LEU A 249 0.32 -18.79 4.96
CA LEU A 249 -0.16 -17.64 5.75
C LEU A 249 -1.03 -18.13 6.90
N GLN A 250 -0.38 -18.66 7.92
CA GLN A 250 -1.00 -19.26 9.10
C GLN A 250 -0.56 -18.51 10.37
N GLY A 251 -1.39 -18.59 11.42
CA GLY A 251 -1.04 -17.99 12.70
C GLY A 251 0.20 -18.63 13.35
N LYS A 252 1.17 -17.80 13.74
CA LYS A 252 2.39 -18.19 14.46
C LYS A 252 2.69 -17.18 15.56
N ALA A 253 3.15 -17.66 16.71
CA ALA A 253 3.64 -16.80 17.77
C ALA A 253 4.86 -15.99 17.33
N ASP A 254 4.88 -14.70 17.68
CA ASP A 254 5.95 -13.76 17.31
C ASP A 254 7.14 -13.83 18.29
N ASN A 255 7.69 -15.02 18.53
CA ASN A 255 8.81 -15.19 19.46
C ASN A 255 9.74 -16.35 19.04
N MET A 256 10.82 -16.55 19.81
CA MET A 256 11.82 -17.59 19.56
C MET A 256 11.37 -19.01 19.98
N ASP A 257 10.31 -19.14 20.76
CA ASP A 257 9.86 -20.43 21.27
C ASP A 257 8.91 -21.09 20.27
N ASP A 258 9.46 -21.98 19.44
CA ASP A 258 8.68 -22.75 18.48
C ASP A 258 7.64 -23.69 19.15
N ASN A 259 7.69 -23.90 20.47
CA ASN A 259 6.69 -24.64 21.23
C ASN A 259 5.64 -23.75 21.89
N PHE A 260 5.72 -22.42 21.69
CA PHE A 260 4.72 -21.51 22.24
C PHE A 260 3.36 -21.79 21.61
N VAL A 261 2.41 -22.20 22.45
CA VAL A 261 1.03 -22.45 22.01
C VAL A 261 0.25 -21.15 22.10
N LEU A 262 -0.30 -20.71 20.97
CA LEU A 262 -1.21 -19.58 20.94
C LEU A 262 -2.50 -19.93 21.69
N PRO A 263 -3.09 -18.97 22.43
CA PRO A 263 -4.38 -19.18 23.07
C PRO A 263 -5.48 -19.38 22.04
N ASP A 264 -6.50 -20.15 22.41
CA ASP A 264 -7.76 -20.21 21.69
C ASP A 264 -8.60 -18.98 22.06
N LEU A 265 -8.55 -17.97 21.18
CA LEU A 265 -9.27 -16.71 21.39
C LEU A 265 -10.80 -16.86 21.27
N THR A 266 -11.33 -18.05 20.95
CA THR A 266 -12.77 -18.33 21.07
C THR A 266 -13.21 -18.61 22.52
N ILE A 267 -12.24 -18.80 23.43
CA ILE A 267 -12.45 -18.97 24.86
C ILE A 267 -12.25 -17.62 25.56
N GLU A 268 -13.33 -17.06 26.12
CA GLU A 268 -13.34 -15.71 26.72
C GLU A 268 -12.23 -15.48 27.76
N GLU A 269 -11.94 -16.47 28.63
CA GLU A 269 -10.88 -16.37 29.63
C GLU A 269 -9.49 -16.25 28.98
N GLU A 270 -9.25 -17.00 27.91
CA GLU A 270 -7.99 -16.95 27.17
C GLU A 270 -7.85 -15.64 26.38
N ALA A 271 -8.95 -15.18 25.76
CA ALA A 271 -9.01 -13.89 25.07
C ALA A 271 -8.76 -12.71 26.03
N GLU A 272 -9.43 -12.69 27.19
CA GLU A 272 -9.23 -11.66 28.21
C GLU A 272 -7.77 -11.65 28.68
N LYS A 273 -7.21 -12.83 28.98
CA LYS A 273 -5.80 -12.95 29.37
C LYS A 273 -4.87 -12.45 28.27
N TRP A 274 -5.11 -12.81 27.00
CA TRP A 274 -4.27 -12.40 25.86
C TRP A 274 -4.28 -10.88 25.65
N ILE A 275 -5.45 -10.25 25.73
CA ILE A 275 -5.63 -8.81 25.53
C ILE A 275 -5.06 -8.01 26.70
N ARG A 276 -5.26 -8.47 27.94
CA ARG A 276 -4.83 -7.76 29.16
C ARG A 276 -3.38 -7.99 29.55
N THR A 277 -2.67 -8.91 28.88
CA THR A 277 -1.26 -9.20 29.16
C THR A 277 -0.38 -8.95 27.94
N SER A 278 0.93 -8.96 28.19
CA SER A 278 1.95 -8.76 27.17
C SER A 278 2.81 -10.02 27.07
N PRO A 279 2.41 -11.01 26.26
CA PRO A 279 3.23 -12.19 26.01
C PRO A 279 4.57 -11.78 25.37
N PRO A 280 5.61 -12.63 25.47
CA PRO A 280 6.86 -12.41 24.75
C PRO A 280 6.59 -12.29 23.25
N ALA A 281 7.02 -11.17 22.67
CA ALA A 281 6.85 -10.88 21.25
C ALA A 281 8.01 -10.02 20.74
N PHE A 282 8.51 -10.25 19.52
CA PHE A 282 9.52 -9.39 18.91
C PHE A 282 9.00 -7.97 18.66
N CYS A 283 7.73 -7.85 18.25
CA CYS A 283 7.10 -6.54 18.09
C CYS A 283 6.84 -5.81 19.43
N ASN A 284 7.03 -6.48 20.57
CA ASN A 284 7.06 -5.86 21.89
C ASN A 284 8.51 -5.52 22.32
N THR A 285 9.19 -4.72 21.51
CA THR A 285 10.57 -4.30 21.80
C THR A 285 10.61 -2.86 22.31
N GLN A 286 11.36 -2.65 23.38
CA GLN A 286 11.72 -1.32 23.90
C GLN A 286 13.18 -0.96 23.61
N ASP A 287 13.88 -1.78 22.82
CA ASP A 287 15.26 -1.50 22.44
C ASP A 287 15.31 -0.36 21.41
N MET A 288 15.71 0.82 21.87
CA MET A 288 15.81 2.03 21.05
C MET A 288 16.77 1.88 19.86
N ASN A 289 17.76 1.00 19.93
CA ASN A 289 18.65 0.76 18.79
C ASN A 289 17.94 -0.02 17.69
N VAL A 290 17.17 -1.05 18.08
CA VAL A 290 16.35 -1.84 17.14
C VAL A 290 15.26 -0.95 16.55
N LEU A 291 14.56 -0.17 17.38
CA LEU A 291 13.50 0.73 16.92
C LEU A 291 14.00 1.77 15.92
N LYS A 292 15.14 2.41 16.17
CA LYS A 292 15.77 3.35 15.22
C LYS A 292 16.21 2.69 13.92
N GLN A 293 16.58 1.42 13.99
CA GLN A 293 17.03 0.67 12.82
C GLN A 293 15.85 0.30 11.92
N VAL A 294 14.68 -0.02 12.48
CA VAL A 294 13.53 -0.55 11.72
C VAL A 294 12.51 0.55 11.37
N LEU A 295 12.21 1.44 12.33
CA LEU A 295 11.17 2.45 12.19
C LEU A 295 11.68 3.72 11.51
N ASN A 296 10.86 4.28 10.63
CA ASN A 296 11.07 5.60 10.06
C ASN A 296 10.94 6.69 11.13
N ASP A 297 11.51 7.88 10.88
CA ASP A 297 11.58 8.96 11.88
C ASP A 297 10.20 9.35 12.44
N TYR A 298 9.18 9.38 11.59
CA TYR A 298 7.80 9.71 12.01
C TYR A 298 7.17 8.62 12.90
N ASP A 299 7.57 7.36 12.74
CA ASP A 299 7.07 6.25 13.55
C ASP A 299 7.74 6.16 14.93
N GLN A 300 8.89 6.81 15.11
CA GLN A 300 9.61 6.83 16.39
C GLN A 300 8.96 7.76 17.43
N GLU A 301 8.07 8.66 17.00
CA GLU A 301 7.34 9.56 17.90
C GLU A 301 6.22 8.83 18.67
N THR A 302 5.76 7.69 18.16
CA THR A 302 4.72 6.86 18.80
C THR A 302 5.34 5.62 19.42
N ALA A 303 5.54 5.63 20.75
CA ALA A 303 6.10 4.48 21.47
C ALA A 303 5.05 3.39 21.81
N ASP A 304 3.76 3.73 21.75
CA ASP A 304 2.66 2.87 22.23
C ASP A 304 2.01 2.03 21.10
N PHE A 305 2.82 1.38 20.26
CA PHE A 305 2.30 0.55 19.16
C PHE A 305 2.05 -0.92 19.52
N TYR A 306 2.48 -1.37 20.71
CA TYR A 306 2.22 -2.72 21.23
C TYR A 306 1.42 -2.63 22.55
N ARG A 307 0.21 -3.20 22.56
CA ARG A 307 -0.72 -3.20 23.71
C ARG A 307 -0.96 -1.81 24.30
N TRP A 308 -1.80 -1.03 23.63
CA TRP A 308 -2.24 0.29 24.07
C TRP A 308 -3.69 0.27 24.56
N LYS A 309 -4.11 1.34 25.25
CA LYS A 309 -5.48 1.50 25.76
C LYS A 309 -5.99 2.90 25.51
N VAL A 310 -7.18 2.99 24.91
CA VAL A 310 -8.02 4.19 24.87
C VAL A 310 -9.35 3.86 25.55
N ALA A 311 -9.99 4.86 26.17
CA ALA A 311 -11.29 4.70 26.80
C ALA A 311 -12.27 5.72 26.21
N TYR A 312 -13.47 5.25 25.89
CA TYR A 312 -14.60 6.06 25.44
C TYR A 312 -15.79 5.82 26.38
N SER A 313 -16.60 6.84 26.57
CA SER A 313 -17.96 6.67 27.09
C SER A 313 -18.86 5.98 26.05
N GLN A 314 -19.93 5.35 26.50
CA GLN A 314 -20.93 4.73 25.62
C GLN A 314 -21.48 5.74 24.60
N SER A 315 -21.73 6.99 25.02
CA SER A 315 -22.21 8.06 24.13
C SER A 315 -21.19 8.45 23.07
N GLU A 316 -19.90 8.50 23.40
CA GLU A 316 -18.84 8.80 22.43
C GLU A 316 -18.72 7.68 21.40
N LEU A 317 -18.72 6.42 21.85
CA LEU A 317 -18.64 5.27 20.95
C LEU A 317 -19.87 5.19 20.03
N ALA A 318 -21.07 5.43 20.55
CA ALA A 318 -22.30 5.46 19.75
C ALA A 318 -22.28 6.56 18.69
N ALA A 319 -21.81 7.76 19.05
CA ALA A 319 -21.63 8.86 18.10
C ALA A 319 -20.63 8.51 16.99
N ILE A 320 -19.48 7.93 17.35
CA ILE A 320 -18.44 7.52 16.38
C ILE A 320 -18.98 6.47 15.40
N ILE A 321 -19.67 5.44 15.91
CA ILE A 321 -20.23 4.38 15.06
C ILE A 321 -21.30 4.96 14.13
N ASN A 322 -22.20 5.80 14.64
CA ASN A 322 -23.24 6.42 13.83
C ASN A 322 -22.65 7.32 12.72
N GLU A 323 -21.68 8.17 13.07
CA GLU A 323 -21.00 9.06 12.12
C GLU A 323 -20.28 8.27 11.01
N ARG A 324 -19.55 7.20 11.39
CA ARG A 324 -18.73 6.41 10.46
C ARG A 324 -19.54 5.45 9.60
N SER A 325 -20.58 4.83 10.15
CA SER A 325 -21.36 3.79 9.47
C SER A 325 -22.66 4.29 8.87
N GLY A 326 -23.19 5.41 9.35
CA GLY A 326 -24.54 5.89 9.04
C GLY A 326 -25.65 5.02 9.64
N ILE A 327 -25.31 4.02 10.47
CA ILE A 327 -26.26 3.07 11.08
C ILE A 327 -26.39 3.40 12.56
N ASP A 328 -27.64 3.54 13.02
CA ASP A 328 -27.96 3.61 14.44
C ASP A 328 -28.16 2.19 14.98
N TYR A 329 -27.18 1.72 15.76
CA TYR A 329 -27.23 0.43 16.43
C TYR A 329 -27.93 0.49 17.80
N GLY A 330 -28.44 1.66 18.20
CA GLY A 330 -29.06 1.87 19.51
C GLY A 330 -28.04 2.02 20.64
N GLU A 331 -28.45 1.64 21.85
CA GLU A 331 -27.61 1.73 23.04
C GLU A 331 -26.51 0.67 23.02
N ILE A 332 -25.25 1.12 23.12
CA ILE A 332 -24.09 0.24 23.24
C ILE A 332 -23.95 -0.18 24.71
N VAL A 333 -24.21 -1.46 24.98
CA VAL A 333 -24.26 -2.01 26.35
C VAL A 333 -22.90 -2.57 26.78
#